data_AF-A0A842QIQ9-F1
#
_entry.id   AF-A0A842QIQ9-F1
#
_cell.length_a   1.000
_cell.length_b   1.000
_cell.length_c   1.000
_cell.angle_alpha   90.00
_cell.angle_beta   90.00
_cell.angle_gamma   90.00
#
_symmetry.space_group_name_H-M   'P 1'
#
loop_
_entity.id
_entity.type
_entity.pdbx_description
1 polymer ?
#
loop_
_entity_poly.entity_id
_entity_poly.type
_entity_poly.pdbx_seq_one_letter_code
_entity_poly.pdbx_strand_id
1 'polypeptide(L)'
;MVYFLDTAKDARILVLEDALRRLQNIFSKRLLRFQVDYKRLLELYDQAKEAYYGIKYSYHEPEEIKSSQSLEALVSAIRQFEDIYRTAVEERAFKPENTSQKRLIAETEYAFRTIFGFRNRLRYPSDPAFAIDILCVEITKISRVEESDTLTACRCSDGGRIWEVLTNIVSMDSGLKMAIGVLPPTELMNRVSEAMFLHKSPFSEDTPLGRLENPPDEVLDQARAQVLNITKKVK
;
A
#
# COMPACT_ATOMS: atom_id res chain seq x y z
N MET A 1 13.13 20.89 25.65
CA MET A 1 11.68 20.76 25.38
C MET A 1 11.53 19.46 24.61
N VAL A 2 11.00 18.41 25.25
CA VAL A 2 10.81 17.11 24.59
C VAL A 2 9.56 17.23 23.73
N TYR A 3 9.73 17.28 22.42
CA TYR A 3 8.61 17.17 21.49
C TYR A 3 8.17 15.71 21.50
N PHE A 4 7.14 15.39 22.28
CA PHE A 4 6.51 14.08 22.21
C PHE A 4 5.80 13.94 20.85
N LEU A 5 6.07 12.86 20.13
CA LEU A 5 5.33 12.52 18.93
C LEU A 5 3.85 12.27 19.27
N ASP A 6 2.95 13.07 18.70
CA ASP A 6 1.51 12.79 18.73
C ASP A 6 1.20 11.64 17.77
N THR A 7 1.33 10.41 18.27
CA THR A 7 1.11 9.17 17.51
C THR A 7 -0.27 9.10 16.87
N ALA A 8 -1.27 9.77 17.45
CA ALA A 8 -2.62 9.80 16.88
C ALA A 8 -2.72 10.67 15.62
N LYS A 9 -1.76 11.56 15.38
CA LYS A 9 -1.68 12.43 14.19
C LYS A 9 -0.57 12.03 13.22
N ASP A 10 0.30 11.09 13.58
CA ASP A 10 1.36 10.62 12.69
C ASP A 10 0.77 9.98 11.42
N ALA A 11 1.15 10.50 10.26
CA ALA A 11 0.60 10.06 8.98
C ALA A 11 0.88 8.58 8.68
N ARG A 12 2.00 8.03 9.16
CA ARG A 12 2.36 6.61 8.99
C ARG A 12 1.39 5.71 9.75
N ILE A 13 0.98 6.14 10.95
CA ILE A 13 -0.01 5.44 11.78
C ILE A 13 -1.41 5.59 11.15
N LEU A 14 -1.76 6.76 10.63
CA LEU A 14 -3.05 6.97 9.98
C LEU A 14 -3.20 6.19 8.66
N VAL A 15 -2.13 6.05 7.87
CA VAL A 15 -2.14 5.18 6.67
C VAL A 15 -2.26 3.70 7.06
N LEU A 16 -1.64 3.28 8.16
CA LEU A 16 -1.84 1.94 8.72
C LEU A 16 -3.30 1.70 9.10
N GLU A 17 -3.99 2.69 9.66
CA GLU A 17 -5.43 2.60 9.95
C GLU A 17 -6.28 2.45 8.70
N ASP A 18 -6.01 3.23 7.66
CA ASP A 18 -6.72 3.13 6.38
C ASP A 18 -6.57 1.71 5.80
N ALA A 19 -5.37 1.14 5.83
CA ALA A 19 -5.11 -0.24 5.41
C ALA A 19 -5.92 -1.26 6.22
N LEU A 20 -5.95 -1.15 7.55
CA LEU A 20 -6.76 -2.03 8.41
C LEU A 20 -8.26 -1.89 8.12
N ARG A 21 -8.77 -0.66 7.96
CA ARG A 21 -10.17 -0.39 7.63
C ARG A 21 -10.57 -1.00 6.28
N ARG A 22 -9.70 -0.94 5.28
CA ARG A 22 -9.92 -1.59 3.96
C ARG A 22 -10.01 -3.10 4.11
N LEU A 23 -9.06 -3.70 4.82
CA LEU A 23 -9.06 -5.13 5.09
C LEU A 23 -10.36 -5.55 5.79
N GLN A 24 -10.77 -4.82 6.84
CA GLN A 24 -12.04 -5.06 7.52
C GLN A 24 -13.23 -5.00 6.56
N ASN A 25 -13.32 -3.97 5.73
CA ASN A 25 -14.44 -3.78 4.82
C ASN A 25 -14.57 -4.96 3.83
N ILE A 26 -13.45 -5.50 3.35
CA ILE A 26 -13.44 -6.64 2.43
C ILE A 26 -13.97 -7.90 3.10
N PHE A 27 -13.44 -8.25 4.27
CA PHE A 27 -13.70 -9.54 4.91
C PHE A 27 -14.98 -9.56 5.76
N SER A 28 -15.33 -8.47 6.44
CA SER A 28 -16.58 -8.38 7.21
C SER A 28 -17.81 -8.46 6.31
N LYS A 29 -17.74 -7.86 5.12
CA LYS A 29 -18.81 -7.90 4.11
C LYS A 29 -18.69 -9.10 3.16
N ARG A 30 -17.69 -9.97 3.34
CA ARG A 30 -17.42 -11.15 2.49
C ARG A 30 -17.40 -10.81 1.00
N LEU A 31 -16.72 -9.71 0.64
CA LEU A 31 -16.72 -9.18 -0.73
C LEU A 31 -15.98 -10.09 -1.71
N LEU A 32 -14.98 -10.82 -1.21
CA LEU A 32 -14.30 -11.87 -1.97
C LEU A 32 -15.07 -13.18 -1.79
N ARG A 33 -15.67 -13.72 -2.85
CA ARG A 33 -16.55 -14.89 -2.76
C ARG A 33 -15.77 -16.20 -2.89
N PHE A 34 -14.89 -16.49 -1.94
CA PHE A 34 -14.23 -17.79 -1.82
C PHE A 34 -14.45 -18.43 -0.46
N GLN A 35 -14.27 -19.75 -0.38
CA GLN A 35 -14.39 -20.51 0.86
C GLN A 35 -13.15 -20.30 1.72
N VAL A 36 -13.32 -19.67 2.88
CA VAL A 36 -12.28 -19.47 3.88
C VAL A 36 -12.91 -19.38 5.27
N ASP A 37 -12.11 -19.62 6.30
CA ASP A 37 -12.55 -19.43 7.69
C ASP A 37 -12.65 -17.93 8.04
N TYR A 38 -13.76 -17.31 7.59
CA TYR A 38 -14.06 -15.91 7.90
C TYR A 38 -14.12 -15.63 9.39
N LYS A 39 -14.54 -16.60 10.21
CA LYS A 39 -14.62 -16.42 11.65
C LYS A 39 -13.21 -16.21 12.20
N ARG A 40 -12.28 -17.11 11.85
CA ARG A 40 -10.88 -16.99 12.27
C ARG A 40 -10.21 -15.73 11.73
N LEU A 41 -10.47 -15.36 10.47
CA LEU A 41 -9.94 -14.13 9.89
C LEU A 41 -10.42 -12.88 10.66
N LEU A 42 -11.69 -12.83 11.04
CA LEU A 42 -12.23 -11.70 11.81
C LEU A 42 -11.69 -11.66 13.25
N GLU A 43 -11.49 -12.81 13.90
CA GLU A 43 -10.83 -12.87 15.21
C GLU A 43 -9.38 -12.34 15.15
N LEU A 44 -8.61 -12.71 14.13
CA LEU A 44 -7.25 -12.20 13.90
C LEU A 44 -7.25 -10.70 13.58
N TYR A 45 -8.24 -10.23 12.81
CA TYR A 45 -8.40 -8.81 12.56
C TYR A 45 -8.67 -8.02 13.85
N ASP A 46 -9.53 -8.52 14.74
CA ASP A 46 -9.84 -7.85 16.01
C ASP A 46 -8.61 -7.78 16.92
N GLN A 47 -7.80 -8.84 16.98
CA GLN A 47 -6.51 -8.83 17.68
C GLN A 47 -5.54 -7.78 17.10
N ALA A 48 -5.42 -7.71 15.77
CA ALA A 48 -4.60 -6.70 15.11
C ALA A 48 -5.10 -5.27 15.39
N LYS A 49 -6.42 -5.07 15.38
CA LYS A 49 -7.06 -3.78 15.66
C LYS A 49 -6.82 -3.31 17.10
N GLU A 50 -6.91 -4.20 18.08
CA GLU A 50 -6.59 -3.89 19.47
C GLU A 50 -5.12 -3.46 19.61
N ALA A 51 -4.20 -4.22 19.02
CA ALA A 51 -2.78 -3.92 19.01
C ALA A 51 -2.47 -2.57 18.31
N TYR A 52 -3.15 -2.28 17.19
CA TYR A 52 -3.08 -0.99 16.50
C TYR A 52 -3.46 0.19 17.41
N TYR A 53 -4.55 0.07 18.18
CA TYR A 53 -4.95 1.16 19.08
C TYR A 53 -3.97 1.35 20.24
N GLY A 54 -3.32 0.27 20.68
CA GLY A 54 -2.18 0.36 21.61
C GLY A 54 -1.04 1.21 21.04
N ILE A 55 -0.75 1.11 19.74
CA ILE A 55 0.24 1.97 19.06
C ILE A 55 -0.27 3.41 18.93
N LYS A 56 -1.48 3.59 18.38
CA LYS A 56 -2.05 4.89 18.03
C LYS A 56 -2.10 5.86 19.21
N TYR A 57 -2.41 5.37 20.40
CA TYR A 57 -2.57 6.18 21.61
C TYR A 57 -1.41 6.03 22.60
N SER A 58 -0.25 5.52 22.16
CA SER A 58 0.92 5.32 23.02
C SER A 58 1.71 6.58 23.32
N TYR A 59 1.72 7.58 22.42
CA TYR A 59 2.63 8.73 22.45
C TYR A 59 4.12 8.34 22.50
N HIS A 60 4.44 7.11 22.09
CA HIS A 60 5.81 6.59 22.02
C HIS A 60 6.55 7.17 20.81
N GLU A 61 7.86 7.33 20.96
CA GLU A 61 8.73 7.69 19.86
C GLU A 61 8.88 6.53 18.87
N PRO A 62 9.30 6.78 17.61
CA PRO A 62 9.35 5.75 16.57
C PRO A 62 10.17 4.51 16.94
N GLU A 63 11.29 4.66 17.67
CA GLU A 63 12.11 3.52 18.12
C GLU A 63 11.40 2.66 19.16
N GLU A 64 10.68 3.29 20.09
CA GLU A 64 9.89 2.58 21.11
C GLU A 64 8.73 1.80 20.45
N ILE A 65 8.06 2.40 19.46
CA ILE A 65 7.04 1.71 18.66
C ILE A 65 7.65 0.51 17.93
N LYS A 66 8.83 0.65 17.32
CA LYS A 66 9.50 -0.45 16.60
C LYS A 66 9.73 -1.66 17.51
N SER A 67 10.14 -1.45 18.76
CA SER A 67 10.38 -2.52 19.73
C SER A 67 9.14 -2.91 20.56
N SER A 68 7.98 -2.27 20.33
CA SER A 68 6.79 -2.48 21.16
C SER A 68 6.16 -3.87 20.94
N GLN A 69 5.62 -4.44 22.02
CA GLN A 69 4.81 -5.65 21.96
C GLN A 69 3.55 -5.45 21.10
N SER A 70 2.98 -4.24 21.08
CA SER A 70 1.83 -3.91 20.25
C SER A 70 2.15 -4.03 18.75
N LEU A 71 3.33 -3.60 18.30
CA LEU A 71 3.72 -3.78 16.91
C LEU A 71 3.94 -5.25 16.56
N GLU A 72 4.58 -6.03 17.44
CA GLU A 72 4.75 -7.46 17.23
C GLU A 72 3.40 -8.20 17.18
N ALA A 73 2.46 -7.87 18.07
CA ALA A 73 1.12 -8.44 18.10
C ALA A 73 0.33 -8.12 16.82
N LEU A 74 0.37 -6.86 16.36
CA LEU A 74 -0.23 -6.42 15.10
C LEU A 74 0.29 -7.24 13.92
N VAL A 75 1.62 -7.30 13.76
CA VAL A 75 2.25 -7.98 12.62
C VAL A 75 2.00 -9.49 12.68
N SER A 76 2.09 -10.10 13.86
CA SER A 76 1.84 -11.54 14.03
C SER A 76 0.40 -11.93 13.69
N ALA A 77 -0.59 -11.15 14.15
CA ALA A 77 -1.99 -11.41 13.84
C ALA A 77 -2.27 -11.30 12.34
N ILE A 78 -1.69 -10.29 11.67
CA ILE A 78 -1.87 -10.08 10.23
C ILE A 78 -1.09 -11.10 9.38
N ARG A 79 0.06 -11.61 9.85
CA ARG A 79 0.74 -12.74 9.19
C ARG A 79 -0.10 -14.00 9.20
N GLN A 80 -0.65 -14.37 10.36
CA GLN A 80 -1.56 -15.52 10.45
C GLN A 80 -2.81 -15.32 9.58
N PHE A 81 -3.32 -14.08 9.50
CA PHE A 81 -4.42 -13.73 8.61
C PHE A 81 -4.04 -13.97 7.15
N GLU A 82 -2.88 -13.46 6.73
CA GLU A 82 -2.35 -13.62 5.38
C GLU A 82 -2.14 -15.10 5.04
N ASP A 83 -1.61 -15.91 5.94
CA ASP A 83 -1.38 -17.34 5.71
C ASP A 83 -2.69 -18.07 5.40
N ILE A 84 -3.74 -17.82 6.18
CA ILE A 84 -5.08 -18.38 5.95
C ILE A 84 -5.65 -17.88 4.61
N TYR A 85 -5.49 -16.59 4.33
CA TYR A 85 -5.93 -15.98 3.07
C TYR A 85 -5.23 -16.60 1.85
N ARG A 86 -3.89 -16.67 1.85
CA ARG A 86 -3.09 -17.19 0.73
C ARG A 86 -3.37 -18.67 0.52
N THR A 87 -3.43 -19.46 1.59
CA THR A 87 -3.81 -20.88 1.51
C THR A 87 -5.17 -21.05 0.81
N ALA A 88 -6.18 -20.26 1.20
CA ALA A 88 -7.50 -20.33 0.58
C ALA A 88 -7.50 -19.88 -0.89
N VAL A 89 -6.68 -18.90 -1.27
CA VAL A 89 -6.53 -18.44 -2.66
C VAL A 89 -5.82 -19.50 -3.51
N GLU A 90 -4.75 -20.11 -3.01
CA GLU A 90 -3.92 -21.08 -3.71
C GLU A 90 -4.61 -22.44 -3.88
N GLU A 91 -5.12 -23.04 -2.79
CA GLU A 91 -5.78 -24.35 -2.80
C GLU A 91 -7.00 -24.40 -3.72
N ARG A 92 -7.65 -23.25 -3.93
CA ARG A 92 -8.86 -23.12 -4.74
C ARG A 92 -8.60 -22.52 -6.11
N ALA A 93 -7.34 -22.21 -6.44
CA ALA A 93 -6.96 -21.52 -7.66
C ALA A 93 -7.89 -20.33 -7.96
N PHE A 94 -8.17 -19.50 -6.94
CA PHE A 94 -9.14 -18.42 -7.05
C PHE A 94 -8.72 -17.46 -8.17
N LYS A 95 -9.60 -17.28 -9.16
CA LYS A 95 -9.39 -16.35 -10.26
C LYS A 95 -10.45 -15.25 -10.18
N PRO A 96 -10.05 -13.97 -10.13
CA PRO A 96 -11.00 -12.87 -10.12
C PRO A 96 -11.82 -12.86 -11.42
N GLU A 97 -13.14 -12.86 -11.29
CA GLU A 97 -14.10 -12.92 -12.40
C GLU A 97 -14.25 -11.57 -13.12
N ASN A 98 -14.03 -10.48 -12.40
CA ASN A 98 -14.21 -9.12 -12.89
C ASN A 98 -13.23 -8.14 -12.24
N THR A 99 -13.18 -6.91 -12.76
CA THR A 99 -12.29 -5.85 -12.30
C THR A 99 -12.53 -5.46 -10.86
N SER A 100 -13.77 -5.46 -10.39
CA SER A 100 -14.09 -5.20 -8.98
C SER A 100 -13.44 -6.24 -8.06
N GLN A 101 -13.48 -7.53 -8.40
CA GLN A 101 -12.75 -8.57 -7.65
C GLN A 101 -11.23 -8.39 -7.74
N LYS A 102 -10.68 -8.05 -8.92
CA LYS A 102 -9.25 -7.72 -9.06
C LYS A 102 -8.86 -6.57 -8.13
N ARG A 103 -9.69 -5.53 -8.04
CA ARG A 103 -9.47 -4.38 -7.16
C ARG A 103 -9.48 -4.81 -5.69
N LEU A 104 -10.41 -5.67 -5.28
CA LEU A 104 -10.46 -6.17 -3.90
C LEU A 104 -9.23 -7.02 -3.52
N ILE A 105 -8.71 -7.83 -4.45
CA ILE A 105 -7.44 -8.55 -4.25
C ILE A 105 -6.30 -7.55 -4.10
N ALA A 106 -6.18 -6.58 -5.01
CA ALA A 106 -5.15 -5.55 -4.94
C ALA A 106 -5.24 -4.74 -3.63
N GLU A 107 -6.45 -4.41 -3.15
CA GLU A 107 -6.66 -3.72 -1.88
C GLU A 107 -6.21 -4.56 -0.67
N THR A 108 -6.40 -5.89 -0.75
CA THR A 108 -5.92 -6.83 0.27
C THR A 108 -4.39 -6.88 0.29
N GLU A 109 -3.75 -6.99 -0.88
CA GLU A 109 -2.29 -6.99 -1.03
C GLU A 109 -1.67 -5.63 -0.61
N TYR A 110 -2.33 -4.52 -0.92
CA TYR A 110 -1.97 -3.19 -0.44
C TYR A 110 -2.01 -3.12 1.10
N ALA A 111 -3.06 -3.67 1.73
CA ALA A 111 -3.20 -3.66 3.17
C ALA A 111 -2.06 -4.46 3.84
N PHE A 112 -1.78 -5.68 3.38
CA PHE A 112 -0.67 -6.49 3.89
C PHE A 112 0.67 -5.79 3.75
N ARG A 113 0.97 -5.26 2.55
CA ARG A 113 2.21 -4.50 2.33
C ARG A 113 2.31 -3.27 3.25
N THR A 114 1.21 -2.56 3.43
CA THR A 114 1.17 -1.38 4.31
C THR A 114 1.48 -1.79 5.75
N ILE A 115 0.86 -2.85 6.26
CA ILE A 115 1.04 -3.32 7.63
C ILE A 115 2.46 -3.84 7.86
N PHE A 116 2.95 -4.74 6.99
CA PHE A 116 4.29 -5.32 7.17
C PHE A 116 5.41 -4.31 6.94
N GLY A 117 5.22 -3.33 6.06
CA GLY A 117 6.18 -2.26 5.83
C GLY A 117 6.20 -1.18 6.91
N PHE A 118 5.23 -1.15 7.82
CA PHE A 118 5.10 -0.08 8.82
C PHE A 118 6.36 0.07 9.70
N ARG A 119 6.92 -1.04 10.19
CA ARG A 119 8.17 -1.03 10.98
C ARG A 119 9.32 -0.31 10.25
N ASN A 120 9.46 -0.56 8.95
CA ASN A 120 10.51 0.09 8.15
C ASN A 120 10.22 1.59 7.97
N ARG A 121 8.95 1.98 7.79
CA ARG A 121 8.57 3.40 7.61
C ARG A 121 8.82 4.25 8.86
N LEU A 122 8.84 3.64 10.04
CA LEU A 122 9.23 4.31 11.29
C LEU A 122 10.72 4.71 11.34
N ARG A 123 11.55 4.29 10.37
CA ARG A 123 12.97 4.72 10.26
C ARG A 123 13.14 6.11 9.65
N TYR A 124 12.16 6.56 8.87
CA TYR A 124 12.20 7.87 8.23
C TYR A 124 11.63 8.95 9.17
N PRO A 125 11.89 10.24 8.88
CA PRO A 125 11.24 11.34 9.59
C PRO A 125 9.71 11.21 9.54
N SER A 126 9.02 11.87 10.48
CA SER A 126 7.54 11.95 10.51
C SER A 126 6.93 12.79 9.37
N ASP A 127 7.60 12.87 8.22
CA ASP A 127 7.06 13.48 7.01
C ASP A 127 5.99 12.54 6.40
N PRO A 128 4.77 13.03 6.10
CA PRO A 128 3.74 12.21 5.49
C PRO A 128 4.16 11.52 4.20
N ALA A 129 5.12 12.03 3.42
CA ALA A 129 5.62 11.36 2.22
C ALA A 129 6.09 9.91 2.48
N PHE A 130 6.66 9.64 3.66
CA PHE A 130 7.17 8.33 4.06
C PHE A 130 6.12 7.41 4.70
N ALA A 131 4.83 7.80 4.71
CA ALA A 131 3.74 6.93 5.15
C ALA A 131 3.39 5.82 4.16
N ILE A 132 3.85 5.96 2.92
CA ILE A 132 3.71 4.97 1.85
C ILE A 132 5.08 4.49 1.39
N ASP A 133 5.12 3.41 0.62
CA ASP A 133 6.35 3.00 -0.04
C ASP A 133 6.52 3.78 -1.34
N ILE A 134 7.71 4.35 -1.54
CA ILE A 134 8.13 5.02 -2.76
C ILE A 134 9.17 4.13 -3.45
N LEU A 135 8.88 3.73 -4.68
CA LEU A 135 9.67 2.74 -5.41
C LEU A 135 10.17 3.31 -6.74
N CYS A 136 11.40 2.95 -7.12
CA CYS A 136 11.85 3.01 -8.50
C CYS A 136 11.39 1.73 -9.21
N VAL A 137 10.71 1.91 -10.34
CA VAL A 137 10.24 0.82 -11.19
C VAL A 137 10.63 1.05 -12.63
N GLU A 138 10.85 -0.04 -13.37
CA GLU A 138 11.03 -0.01 -14.82
C GLU A 138 9.71 -0.33 -15.52
N ILE A 139 9.35 0.45 -16.53
CA ILE A 139 8.20 0.17 -17.39
C ILE A 139 8.56 -0.98 -18.33
N THR A 140 7.97 -2.15 -18.12
CA THR A 140 8.22 -3.33 -18.95
C THR A 140 7.30 -3.44 -20.16
N LYS A 141 6.11 -2.82 -20.08
CA LYS A 141 5.13 -2.81 -21.17
C LYS A 141 4.16 -1.65 -21.01
N ILE A 142 3.75 -1.09 -22.15
CA ILE A 142 2.71 -0.06 -22.22
C ILE A 142 1.54 -0.58 -23.07
N SER A 143 0.33 -0.21 -22.68
CA SER A 143 -0.89 -0.44 -23.46
C SER A 143 -1.87 0.70 -23.29
N ARG A 144 -2.63 1.01 -24.34
CA ARG A 144 -3.75 1.96 -24.25
C ARG A 144 -4.90 1.33 -23.46
N VAL A 145 -5.64 2.17 -22.75
CA VAL A 145 -6.90 1.77 -22.12
C VAL A 145 -8.01 1.94 -23.15
N GLU A 146 -8.69 0.87 -23.54
CA GLU A 146 -9.65 0.87 -24.67
C GLU A 146 -10.78 1.90 -24.50
N GLU A 147 -11.20 2.14 -23.25
CA GLU A 147 -12.29 3.04 -22.88
C GLU A 147 -11.81 4.49 -22.61
N SER A 148 -10.55 4.84 -22.95
CA SER A 148 -10.00 6.17 -22.69
C SER A 148 -8.95 6.62 -23.70
N ASP A 149 -9.11 7.85 -24.20
CA ASP A 149 -8.12 8.49 -25.10
C ASP A 149 -6.91 9.07 -24.36
N THR A 150 -6.97 9.19 -23.03
CA THR A 150 -5.95 9.88 -22.23
C THR A 150 -5.23 8.99 -21.24
N LEU A 151 -5.78 7.80 -20.93
CA LEU A 151 -5.19 6.87 -19.98
C LEU A 151 -4.31 5.83 -20.68
N THR A 152 -3.15 5.62 -20.07
CA THR A 152 -2.17 4.62 -20.46
C THR A 152 -1.97 3.64 -19.31
N ALA A 153 -2.04 2.34 -19.61
CA ALA A 153 -1.73 1.28 -18.66
C ALA A 153 -0.27 0.84 -18.80
N CYS A 154 0.49 1.01 -17.73
CA CYS A 154 1.90 0.67 -17.64
C CYS A 154 2.08 -0.56 -16.75
N ARG A 155 2.66 -1.62 -17.30
CA ARG A 155 3.16 -2.76 -16.52
C ARG A 155 4.59 -2.46 -16.08
N CYS A 156 4.80 -2.26 -14.80
CA CYS A 156 6.09 -1.88 -14.24
C CYS A 156 6.68 -3.02 -13.38
N SER A 157 7.99 -3.03 -13.19
CA SER A 157 8.68 -3.98 -12.30
C SER A 157 9.57 -3.22 -11.33
N ASP A 158 9.52 -3.55 -10.04
CA ASP A 158 10.49 -3.07 -9.04
C ASP A 158 11.67 -4.06 -8.84
N GLY A 159 11.76 -5.08 -9.70
CA GLY A 159 12.72 -6.18 -9.59
C GLY A 159 12.26 -7.35 -8.71
N GLY A 160 11.27 -7.14 -7.82
CA GLY A 160 10.68 -8.19 -6.98
C GLY A 160 9.26 -8.58 -7.37
N ARG A 161 8.45 -7.62 -7.83
CA ARG A 161 7.07 -7.83 -8.30
C ARG A 161 6.74 -6.95 -9.48
N ILE A 162 5.64 -7.32 -10.14
CA ILE A 162 5.01 -6.53 -11.19
C ILE A 162 3.95 -5.61 -10.58
N TRP A 163 3.77 -4.45 -11.20
CA TRP A 163 2.81 -3.43 -10.85
C TRP A 163 1.99 -3.05 -12.09
N GLU A 164 0.67 -2.92 -11.94
CA GLU A 164 -0.17 -2.23 -12.94
C GLU A 164 -0.40 -0.79 -12.50
N VAL A 165 0.05 0.18 -13.31
CA VAL A 165 -0.05 1.62 -13.04
C VAL A 165 -0.75 2.31 -14.19
N LEU A 166 -1.88 2.95 -13.92
CA LEU A 166 -2.62 3.76 -14.88
C LEU A 166 -2.19 5.22 -14.75
N THR A 167 -1.94 5.87 -15.88
CA THR A 167 -1.44 7.25 -15.90
C THR A 167 -1.95 8.03 -17.09
N ASN A 168 -2.02 9.35 -16.94
CA ASN A 168 -2.23 10.32 -18.01
C ASN A 168 -0.93 11.07 -18.39
N ILE A 169 0.22 10.65 -17.83
CA ILE A 169 1.52 11.19 -18.25
C ILE A 169 1.75 10.81 -19.70
N VAL A 170 1.97 11.84 -20.52
CA VAL A 170 2.35 11.69 -21.93
C VAL A 170 3.82 11.30 -22.04
N SER A 171 4.20 10.70 -23.17
CA SER A 171 5.60 10.34 -23.47
C SER A 171 6.20 9.23 -22.59
N MET A 172 5.35 8.29 -22.15
CA MET A 172 5.81 7.07 -21.47
C MET A 172 6.29 6.06 -22.51
N ASP A 173 7.45 5.44 -22.27
CA ASP A 173 7.98 4.35 -23.08
C ASP A 173 8.47 3.18 -22.21
N SER A 174 8.59 2.00 -22.81
CA SER A 174 9.18 0.84 -22.15
C SER A 174 10.68 1.06 -21.93
N GLY A 175 11.22 0.51 -20.83
CA GLY A 175 12.61 0.72 -20.39
C GLY A 175 12.80 1.94 -19.49
N LEU A 176 11.83 2.87 -19.42
CA LEU A 176 11.94 4.02 -18.53
C LEU A 176 11.88 3.60 -17.06
N LYS A 177 12.77 4.15 -16.25
CA LYS A 177 12.75 4.04 -14.78
C LYS A 177 12.01 5.23 -14.17
N MET A 178 11.02 4.97 -13.34
CA MET A 178 10.11 5.99 -12.79
C MET A 178 9.88 5.79 -11.29
N ALA A 179 9.56 6.86 -10.58
CA ALA A 179 9.05 6.78 -9.21
C ALA A 179 7.56 6.46 -9.18
N ILE A 180 7.18 5.43 -8.44
CA ILE A 180 5.79 5.18 -8.04
C ILE A 180 5.61 5.28 -6.53
N GLY A 181 4.43 5.74 -6.12
CA GLY A 181 3.95 5.64 -4.75
C GLY A 181 2.96 4.50 -4.68
N VAL A 182 3.18 3.57 -3.75
CA VAL A 182 2.24 2.48 -3.51
C VAL A 182 1.06 3.04 -2.72
N LEU A 183 -0.07 3.22 -3.39
CA LEU A 183 -1.27 3.85 -2.88
C LEU A 183 -2.42 2.84 -2.83
N PRO A 184 -3.52 3.14 -2.11
CA PRO A 184 -4.71 2.31 -2.20
C PRO A 184 -5.16 2.14 -3.65
N PRO A 185 -5.39 0.90 -4.11
CA PRO A 185 -5.73 0.64 -5.51
C PRO A 185 -7.02 1.34 -5.94
N THR A 186 -7.02 1.80 -7.19
CA THR A 186 -8.16 2.48 -7.80
C THR A 186 -8.57 1.76 -9.07
N GLU A 187 -9.86 1.62 -9.28
CA GLU A 187 -10.41 1.18 -10.55
C GLU A 187 -10.70 2.40 -11.44
N LEU A 188 -10.13 2.39 -12.64
CA LEU A 188 -10.33 3.41 -13.66
C LEU A 188 -10.59 2.68 -14.98
N MET A 189 -11.73 2.96 -15.63
CA MET A 189 -12.05 2.41 -16.95
C MET A 189 -11.82 0.88 -17.04
N ASN A 190 -12.45 0.17 -16.10
CA ASN A 190 -12.41 -1.29 -16.01
C ASN A 190 -10.99 -1.90 -15.87
N ARG A 191 -10.03 -1.13 -15.36
CA ARG A 191 -8.66 -1.54 -15.04
C ARG A 191 -8.31 -1.15 -13.61
N VAL A 192 -7.41 -1.89 -12.98
CA VAL A 192 -6.95 -1.62 -11.60
C VAL A 192 -5.57 -0.99 -11.66
N SER A 193 -5.42 0.19 -11.06
CA SER A 193 -4.12 0.80 -10.77
C SER A 193 -3.73 0.48 -9.33
N GLU A 194 -2.59 -0.15 -9.13
CA GLU A 194 -2.06 -0.55 -7.82
C GLU A 194 -1.15 0.50 -7.18
N ALA A 195 -0.71 1.47 -7.98
CA ALA A 195 0.17 2.55 -7.58
C ALA A 195 -0.07 3.78 -8.48
N MET A 196 0.68 4.84 -8.23
CA MET A 196 0.66 6.05 -9.05
C MET A 196 2.09 6.55 -9.27
N PHE A 197 2.41 7.00 -10.48
CA PHE A 197 3.68 7.72 -10.72
C PHE A 197 3.71 9.02 -9.91
N LEU A 198 4.82 9.27 -9.23
CA LEU A 198 5.00 10.45 -8.38
C LEU A 198 5.72 11.60 -9.08
N HIS A 199 6.27 11.36 -10.26
CA HIS A 199 6.97 12.35 -11.04
C HIS A 199 6.81 12.08 -12.54
N LYS A 200 6.98 13.12 -13.36
CA LYS A 200 6.81 13.04 -14.83
C LYS A 200 8.09 12.67 -15.56
N SER A 201 9.24 12.97 -14.98
CA SER A 201 10.54 12.68 -15.60
C SER A 201 11.04 11.29 -15.18
N PRO A 202 11.67 10.56 -16.10
CA PRO A 202 12.35 9.31 -15.76
C PRO A 202 13.62 9.59 -14.94
N PHE A 203 14.00 8.60 -14.15
CA PHE A 203 15.32 8.53 -13.55
C PHE A 203 16.38 8.07 -14.55
N SER A 204 17.64 8.26 -14.19
CA SER A 204 18.77 7.69 -14.93
C SER A 204 18.68 6.16 -15.00
N GLU A 205 19.18 5.58 -16.08
CA GLU A 205 19.24 4.12 -16.25
C GLU A 205 20.01 3.42 -15.13
N ASP A 206 20.97 4.09 -14.48
CA ASP A 206 21.75 3.52 -13.37
C ASP A 206 21.00 3.48 -12.03
N THR A 207 19.81 4.09 -11.93
CA THR A 207 19.04 4.09 -10.68
C THR A 207 18.58 2.66 -10.33
N PRO A 208 18.86 2.15 -9.13
CA PRO A 208 18.46 0.79 -8.75
C PRO A 208 16.94 0.69 -8.60
N LEU A 209 16.38 -0.45 -9.04
CA LEU A 209 14.97 -0.77 -8.84
C LEU A 209 14.67 -1.09 -7.36
N GLY A 210 13.41 -0.91 -6.97
CA GLY A 210 12.96 -1.17 -5.60
C GLY A 210 12.79 0.11 -4.78
N ARG A 211 12.93 0.01 -3.46
CA ARG A 211 12.67 1.15 -2.56
C ARG A 211 13.67 2.28 -2.79
N LEU A 212 13.16 3.50 -2.94
CA LEU A 212 13.99 4.70 -2.97
C LEU A 212 14.26 5.16 -1.54
N GLU A 213 15.52 5.07 -1.11
CA GLU A 213 15.94 5.53 0.22
C GLU A 213 16.01 7.07 0.30
N ASN A 214 16.38 7.72 -0.81
CA ASN A 214 16.47 9.17 -0.92
C ASN A 214 15.71 9.66 -2.17
N PRO A 215 14.37 9.70 -2.15
CA PRO A 215 13.59 10.21 -3.27
C PRO A 215 13.84 11.72 -3.47
N PRO A 216 13.84 12.25 -4.70
CA PRO A 216 13.91 13.69 -4.95
C PRO A 216 12.72 14.45 -4.34
N ASP A 217 12.90 15.73 -4.05
CA ASP A 217 11.88 16.57 -3.39
C ASP A 217 10.54 16.58 -4.14
N GLU A 218 10.57 16.65 -5.47
CA GLU A 218 9.36 16.63 -6.30
C GLU A 218 8.54 15.33 -6.14
N VAL A 219 9.22 14.21 -5.93
CA VAL A 219 8.61 12.91 -5.63
C VAL A 219 8.01 12.92 -4.22
N LEU A 220 8.74 13.49 -3.25
CA LEU A 220 8.28 13.60 -1.86
C LEU A 220 7.04 14.51 -1.76
N ASP A 221 7.03 15.64 -2.47
CA ASP A 221 5.90 16.58 -2.49
C ASP A 221 4.62 15.92 -3.01
N GLN A 222 4.72 15.19 -4.12
CA GLN A 222 3.59 14.46 -4.67
C GLN A 222 3.15 13.32 -3.74
N ALA A 223 4.07 12.58 -3.14
CA ALA A 223 3.74 11.54 -2.16
C ALA A 223 3.02 12.12 -0.94
N ARG A 224 3.51 13.25 -0.41
CA ARG A 224 2.91 13.97 0.72
C ARG A 224 1.47 14.37 0.40
N ALA A 225 1.22 14.93 -0.79
CA ALA A 225 -0.12 15.30 -1.21
C ALA A 225 -1.09 14.10 -1.22
N GLN A 226 -0.64 12.94 -1.73
CA GLN A 226 -1.47 11.74 -1.75
C GLN A 226 -1.73 11.16 -0.35
N VAL A 227 -0.73 11.14 0.52
CA VAL A 227 -0.90 10.69 1.89
C VAL A 227 -1.87 11.58 2.67
N LEU A 228 -1.80 12.90 2.49
CA LEU A 228 -2.77 13.81 3.10
C LEU A 228 -4.20 13.54 2.62
N ASN A 229 -4.40 13.10 1.37
CA ASN A 229 -5.71 12.69 0.87
C ASN A 229 -6.20 11.37 1.47
N ILE A 230 -5.30 10.41 1.74
CA ILE A 230 -5.64 9.16 2.43
C ILE A 230 -6.07 9.49 3.87
N THR A 231 -5.23 10.21 4.62
CA THR A 231 -5.43 10.47 6.05
C THR A 231 -6.65 11.34 6.35
N LYS A 232 -7.08 12.22 5.43
CA LYS A 232 -8.35 12.95 5.53
C LYS A 232 -9.59 12.05 5.62
N LYS A 233 -9.55 10.85 5.03
CA LYS A 233 -10.68 9.90 5.03
C LYS A 233 -10.76 9.03 6.30
N VAL A 234 -9.69 9.05 7.10
CA VAL A 234 -9.59 8.28 8.34
C VAL A 234 -10.13 9.07 9.53
N LYS A 235 -10.07 10.40 9.45
CA LYS A 235 -10.56 11.35 10.46
C LYS A 235 -12.08 11.36 10.56
#